data_AF-A0A7S0UZV7-F1
#
_entry.id   AF-A0A7S0UZV7-F1
#
_cell.length_a   1.000
_cell.length_b   1.000
_cell.length_c   1.000
_cell.angle_alpha   90.00
_cell.angle_beta   90.00
_cell.angle_gamma   90.00
#
_symmetry.space_group_name_H-M   'P 1'
#
loop_
_entity.id
_entity.type
_entity.pdbx_description
1 polymer ?
#
loop_
_entity_poly.entity_id
_entity_poly.type
_entity_poly.pdbx_seq_one_letter_code
_entity_poly.pdbx_strand_id
1 'polypeptide(L)'
;KIIIIDRLPLCPLFLSLLVFSWQQPTQSNLCMVSSSTGAGTAGRNVTAFESKVYELCKRIPKGKVSTYGSMAKALGCGAPRAVGQALRRNPFAPAVPCHRVVAADRRLHGFFGVTGEGSDAIQRKRKILEDEGVRFEDGRVAHESVFDASKAAPAGGAPPRSPIAKRQ
;
A
#
# COMPACT_ATOMS: atom_id res chain seq x y z
N LYS A 1 -23.91 13.43 -70.04
CA LYS A 1 -22.47 13.41 -70.42
C LYS A 1 -21.71 13.78 -69.13
N ILE A 2 -21.20 12.86 -68.30
CA ILE A 2 -19.88 12.15 -68.37
C ILE A 2 -18.82 13.13 -68.94
N ILE A 3 -17.72 13.53 -68.26
CA ILE A 3 -16.51 12.80 -67.81
C ILE A 3 -15.73 13.74 -66.83
N ILE A 4 -15.36 13.32 -65.59
CA ILE A 4 -14.00 13.01 -65.04
C ILE A 4 -12.89 14.06 -65.42
N ILE A 5 -12.08 14.66 -64.52
CA ILE A 5 -10.74 14.21 -64.05
C ILE A 5 -10.08 15.37 -63.24
N ASP A 6 -9.71 15.07 -61.98
CA ASP A 6 -8.34 15.13 -61.39
C ASP A 6 -7.49 16.42 -61.51
N ARG A 7 -7.03 16.91 -60.34
CA ARG A 7 -5.61 17.16 -59.98
C ARG A 7 -5.45 18.30 -58.97
N LEU A 8 -5.31 17.92 -57.71
CA LEU A 8 -4.64 18.70 -56.67
C LEU A 8 -3.13 18.75 -56.97
N PRO A 9 -2.47 19.92 -56.95
CA PRO A 9 -1.03 20.01 -56.77
C PRO A 9 -0.72 20.24 -55.28
N LEU A 10 -0.08 19.28 -54.60
CA LEU A 10 1.38 19.14 -54.45
C LEU A 10 1.94 19.98 -53.29
N CYS A 11 2.24 19.26 -52.20
CA CYS A 11 3.21 19.63 -51.17
C CYS A 11 4.62 19.75 -51.76
N PRO A 12 5.46 20.61 -51.18
CA PRO A 12 6.76 20.18 -50.65
C PRO A 12 6.96 20.73 -49.22
N LEU A 13 7.12 19.92 -48.17
CA LEU A 13 8.38 19.32 -47.70
C LEU A 13 9.62 20.20 -47.92
N PHE A 14 10.03 20.95 -46.89
CA PHE A 14 11.42 21.29 -46.52
C PHE A 14 11.37 21.91 -45.12
N LEU A 15 11.45 21.12 -44.04
CA LEU A 15 12.68 20.67 -43.38
C LEU A 15 13.68 21.81 -43.11
N SER A 16 13.61 22.42 -41.93
CA SER A 16 14.81 22.90 -41.24
C SER A 16 14.62 22.90 -39.73
N LEU A 17 15.56 22.20 -39.09
CA LEU A 17 15.78 22.13 -37.66
C LEU A 17 16.14 23.50 -37.08
N LEU A 18 15.43 23.88 -36.03
CA LEU A 18 15.90 24.69 -34.90
C LEU A 18 15.14 24.10 -33.70
N VAL A 19 15.62 23.03 -33.06
CA VAL A 19 16.56 23.11 -31.93
C VAL A 19 16.38 24.40 -31.14
N PHE A 20 15.18 24.59 -30.59
CA PHE A 20 15.00 25.45 -29.43
C PHE A 20 14.85 24.55 -28.20
N SER A 21 16.03 24.09 -27.79
CA SER A 21 16.39 23.56 -26.49
C SER A 21 15.82 24.47 -25.40
N TRP A 22 14.60 24.19 -24.94
CA TRP A 22 14.12 24.70 -23.66
C TRP A 22 14.81 23.92 -22.55
N GLN A 23 15.99 24.47 -22.24
CA GLN A 23 16.82 24.31 -21.06
C GLN A 23 15.98 23.94 -19.82
N GLN A 24 15.93 22.65 -19.50
CA GLN A 24 15.50 22.19 -18.18
C GLN A 24 16.64 22.53 -17.21
N PRO A 25 16.39 23.24 -16.09
CA PRO A 25 17.40 23.45 -15.08
C PRO A 25 17.81 22.09 -14.51
N THR A 26 19.09 21.75 -14.70
CA THR A 26 19.75 20.63 -14.05
C THR A 26 19.68 20.84 -12.54
N GLN A 27 18.79 20.11 -11.86
CA GLN A 27 18.80 19.94 -10.41
C GLN A 27 20.02 19.08 -10.05
N SER A 28 21.20 19.70 -10.07
CA SER A 28 22.38 19.19 -9.41
C SER A 28 22.20 19.35 -7.91
N ASN A 29 22.20 18.22 -7.20
CA ASN A 29 22.53 18.10 -5.78
C ASN A 29 21.86 19.11 -4.84
N LEU A 30 20.64 18.78 -4.40
CA LEU A 30 20.33 18.94 -2.99
C LEU A 30 19.59 17.71 -2.49
N CYS A 31 20.38 16.79 -1.95
CA CYS A 31 19.92 15.78 -1.00
C CYS A 31 19.41 16.51 0.25
N MET A 32 18.16 16.95 0.23
CA MET A 32 17.40 17.19 1.45
C MET A 32 16.44 16.02 1.62
N VAL A 33 16.89 15.04 2.41
CA VAL A 33 15.97 14.24 3.21
C VAL A 33 15.34 15.23 4.20
N SER A 34 14.24 15.85 3.77
CA SER A 34 13.36 16.56 4.70
C SER A 34 12.51 15.50 5.37
N SER A 35 13.05 15.01 6.47
CA SER A 35 12.40 14.23 7.51
C SER A 35 11.04 14.84 7.83
N SER A 36 9.97 14.29 7.27
CA SER A 36 8.64 14.49 7.83
C SER A 36 8.60 13.70 9.14
N THR A 37 8.99 14.35 10.23
CA THR A 37 8.70 13.89 11.59
C THR A 37 7.19 13.90 11.75
N GLY A 38 6.55 12.81 11.32
CA GLY A 38 5.16 12.53 11.60
C GLY A 38 5.02 12.22 13.09
N ALA A 39 4.24 13.05 13.78
CA ALA A 39 4.00 13.05 15.21
C ALA A 39 3.91 11.65 15.83
N GLY A 40 4.90 11.33 16.67
CA GLY A 40 5.00 10.11 17.46
C GLY A 40 4.63 10.36 18.92
N THR A 41 3.39 10.06 19.31
CA THR A 41 3.12 9.80 20.73
C THR A 41 3.62 8.38 21.05
N ALA A 42 4.45 8.28 22.09
CA ALA A 42 5.14 7.10 22.65
C ALA A 42 6.42 6.60 21.96
N GLY A 43 7.55 7.28 22.23
CA GLY A 43 8.87 6.70 22.60
C GLY A 43 9.62 5.74 21.66
N ARG A 44 9.02 5.24 20.58
CA ARG A 44 9.62 4.27 19.67
C ARG A 44 10.00 4.94 18.36
N ASN A 45 11.26 4.81 17.96
CA ASN A 45 11.71 5.17 16.61
C ASN A 45 11.03 4.25 15.58
N VAL A 46 10.13 4.81 14.78
CA VAL A 46 9.40 4.10 13.71
C VAL A 46 10.28 4.05 12.47
N THR A 47 10.48 2.85 11.93
CA THR A 47 11.28 2.69 10.71
C THR A 47 10.54 3.20 9.47
N ALA A 48 11.28 3.54 8.40
CA ALA A 48 10.67 3.94 7.12
C ALA A 48 9.72 2.85 6.57
N PHE A 49 10.04 1.57 6.77
CA PHE A 49 9.15 0.47 6.39
C PHE A 49 7.87 0.44 7.22
N GLU A 50 7.97 0.59 8.54
CA GLU A 50 6.81 0.62 9.44
C GLU A 50 5.89 1.81 9.13
N SER A 51 6.46 2.99 8.87
CA SER A 51 5.71 4.18 8.45
C SER A 51 4.90 3.90 7.17
N LYS A 52 5.51 3.31 6.13
CA LYS A 52 4.79 2.91 4.91
C LYS A 52 3.67 1.90 5.17
N VAL A 53 3.90 0.93 6.06
CA VAL A 53 2.87 -0.05 6.46
C VAL A 53 1.69 0.66 7.13
N TYR A 54 1.94 1.61 8.04
CA TYR A 54 0.90 2.34 8.75
C TYR A 54 0.09 3.25 7.82
N GLU A 55 0.76 3.96 6.91
CA GLU A 55 0.09 4.78 5.89
C GLU A 55 -0.79 3.92 4.98
N LEU A 56 -0.29 2.77 4.52
CA LEU A 56 -1.12 1.86 3.73
C LEU A 56 -2.31 1.30 4.52
N CYS A 57 -2.12 0.98 5.80
CA CYS A 57 -3.18 0.46 6.66
C CYS A 57 -4.32 1.48 6.86
N LYS A 58 -4.00 2.78 6.96
CA LYS A 58 -5.01 3.85 7.04
C LYS A 58 -5.89 3.97 5.79
N ARG A 59 -5.39 3.54 4.63
CA ARG A 59 -6.13 3.59 3.35
C ARG A 59 -7.20 2.51 3.23
N ILE A 60 -7.22 1.52 4.12
CA ILE A 60 -8.25 0.47 4.14
C ILE A 60 -9.55 1.10 4.64
N PRO A 61 -10.63 1.12 3.82
CA PRO A 61 -11.89 1.75 4.22
C PRO A 61 -12.56 1.00 5.37
N LYS A 62 -13.39 1.72 6.14
CA LYS A 62 -14.22 1.13 7.20
C LYS A 62 -15.17 0.09 6.59
N GLY A 63 -15.36 -1.04 7.28
CA GLY A 63 -16.20 -2.15 6.80
C GLY A 63 -15.52 -3.06 5.77
N LYS A 64 -14.23 -2.83 5.49
CA LYS A 64 -13.40 -3.74 4.71
C LYS A 64 -12.16 -4.17 5.48
N VAL A 65 -11.63 -5.33 5.12
CA VAL A 65 -10.39 -5.88 5.66
C VAL A 65 -9.39 -6.14 4.53
N SER A 66 -8.11 -6.05 4.80
CA SER A 66 -7.08 -6.42 3.84
C SER A 66 -6.24 -7.58 4.35
N THR A 67 -5.55 -8.28 3.45
CA THR A 67 -4.69 -9.41 3.84
C THR A 67 -3.24 -8.99 3.94
N TYR A 68 -2.46 -9.63 4.83
CA TYR A 68 -1.01 -9.41 4.90
C TYR A 68 -0.31 -9.61 3.54
N GLY A 69 -0.78 -10.57 2.75
CA GLY A 69 -0.27 -10.81 1.40
C GLY A 69 -0.52 -9.63 0.46
N SER A 70 -1.74 -9.08 0.45
CA SER A 70 -2.05 -7.92 -0.39
C SER A 70 -1.31 -6.66 0.06
N MET A 71 -1.16 -6.46 1.38
CA MET A 71 -0.35 -5.37 1.95
C MET A 71 1.11 -5.49 1.53
N ALA A 72 1.67 -6.69 1.60
CA ALA A 72 3.06 -6.94 1.22
C ALA A 72 3.28 -6.69 -0.29
N LYS A 73 2.35 -7.16 -1.13
CA LYS A 73 2.34 -6.87 -2.58
C LYS A 73 2.25 -5.37 -2.89
N ALA A 74 1.34 -4.66 -2.22
CA ALA A 74 1.18 -3.20 -2.36
C ALA A 74 2.46 -2.44 -1.98
N LEU A 75 3.12 -2.93 -0.94
CA LEU A 75 4.41 -2.41 -0.51
C LEU A 75 5.56 -2.93 -1.36
N GLY A 76 5.38 -3.80 -2.36
CA GLY A 76 6.51 -4.38 -3.10
C GLY A 76 7.48 -5.21 -2.24
N CYS A 77 7.08 -5.64 -1.04
CA CYS A 77 7.85 -6.57 -0.22
C CYS A 77 7.25 -7.98 -0.34
N GLY A 78 8.06 -8.99 -0.66
CA GLY A 78 7.62 -10.40 -0.66
C GLY A 78 7.44 -11.00 0.74
N ALA A 79 7.25 -10.17 1.78
CA ALA A 79 7.41 -10.54 3.18
C ALA A 79 6.18 -10.17 4.03
N PRO A 80 5.05 -10.91 3.92
CA PRO A 80 3.84 -10.65 4.70
C PRO A 80 4.05 -10.76 6.22
N ARG A 81 5.00 -11.61 6.66
CA ARG A 81 5.40 -11.71 8.07
C ARG A 81 5.98 -10.40 8.60
N ALA A 82 6.76 -9.67 7.79
CA ALA A 82 7.35 -8.39 8.19
C ALA A 82 6.27 -7.33 8.40
N VAL A 83 5.24 -7.31 7.56
CA VAL A 83 4.03 -6.46 7.73
C VAL A 83 3.32 -6.79 9.04
N GLY A 84 3.15 -8.08 9.35
CA GLY A 84 2.58 -8.53 10.62
C GLY A 84 3.36 -8.03 11.84
N GLN A 85 4.69 -8.10 11.80
CA GLN A 85 5.54 -7.60 12.90
C GLN A 85 5.48 -6.07 13.03
N ALA A 86 5.42 -5.34 11.92
CA ALA A 86 5.25 -3.89 11.92
C ALA A 86 3.93 -3.49 12.60
N LEU A 87 2.82 -4.15 12.26
CA LEU A 87 1.51 -3.90 12.85
C LEU A 87 1.42 -4.33 14.33
N ARG A 88 2.13 -5.40 14.72
CA ARG A 88 2.21 -5.83 16.13
C ARG A 88 2.90 -4.77 17.01
N ARG A 89 3.87 -4.04 16.47
CA ARG A 89 4.64 -3.00 17.18
C ARG A 89 4.08 -1.59 16.97
N ASN A 90 2.85 -1.46 16.46
CA ASN A 90 2.24 -0.19 16.16
C ASN A 90 2.00 0.66 17.44
N PRO A 91 2.72 1.78 17.65
CA PRO A 91 2.50 2.66 18.80
C PRO A 91 1.27 3.56 18.61
N PHE A 92 0.73 3.64 17.38
CA PHE A 92 -0.38 4.51 17.00
C PHE A 92 -1.74 3.82 17.05
N ALA A 93 -1.88 2.72 17.78
CA ALA A 93 -3.20 2.14 18.02
C ALA A 93 -4.00 3.08 18.96
N PRO A 94 -5.26 3.45 18.67
CA PRO A 94 -6.16 2.97 17.61
C PRO A 94 -6.19 3.81 16.32
N ALA A 95 -5.44 4.90 16.21
CA ALA A 95 -5.44 5.78 15.04
C ALA A 95 -5.04 5.05 13.73
N VAL A 96 -4.13 4.08 13.81
CA VAL A 96 -3.84 3.15 12.71
C VAL A 96 -4.67 1.87 12.91
N PRO A 97 -5.61 1.53 12.01
CA PRO A 97 -6.58 0.46 12.19
C PRO A 97 -5.99 -0.93 11.93
N CYS A 98 -5.07 -1.37 12.79
CA CYS A 98 -4.37 -2.65 12.65
C CYS A 98 -5.32 -3.87 12.73
N HIS A 99 -6.52 -3.72 13.30
CA HIS A 99 -7.56 -4.75 13.32
C HIS A 99 -8.10 -5.10 11.93
N ARG A 100 -8.01 -4.19 10.94
CA ARG A 100 -8.47 -4.43 9.56
C ARG A 100 -7.57 -5.35 8.74
N VAL A 101 -6.44 -5.81 9.29
CA VAL A 101 -5.53 -6.73 8.59
C VAL A 101 -5.70 -8.16 9.11
N VAL A 102 -5.90 -9.10 8.18
CA VAL A 102 -6.20 -10.52 8.46
C VAL A 102 -5.32 -11.47 7.65
N ALA A 103 -5.32 -12.75 8.01
CA ALA A 103 -4.58 -13.78 7.31
C ALA A 103 -5.14 -14.04 5.89
N ALA A 104 -4.36 -14.73 5.06
CA ALA A 104 -4.75 -15.05 3.69
C ALA A 104 -5.98 -15.96 3.59
N ASP A 105 -6.23 -16.77 4.61
CA ASP A 105 -7.40 -17.63 4.76
C ASP A 105 -8.64 -16.90 5.30
N ARG A 106 -8.56 -15.56 5.46
CA ARG A 106 -9.60 -14.69 6.01
C ARG A 106 -9.95 -14.98 7.47
N ARG A 107 -9.13 -15.75 8.19
CA ARG A 107 -9.33 -15.98 9.63
C ARG A 107 -8.78 -14.81 10.44
N LEU A 108 -9.43 -14.57 11.58
CA LEU A 108 -8.91 -13.67 12.59
C LEU A 108 -7.83 -14.39 13.39
N HIS A 109 -6.66 -13.77 13.48
CA HIS A 109 -5.60 -14.18 14.38
C HIS A 109 -5.14 -12.98 15.21
N GLY A 110 -4.16 -13.27 16.08
CA GLY A 110 -3.72 -12.47 17.23
C GLY A 110 -4.00 -10.97 17.23
N PHE A 111 -4.39 -10.47 18.39
CA PHE A 111 -4.78 -9.08 18.62
C PHE A 111 -4.28 -8.60 19.99
N PHE A 112 -3.85 -7.34 20.10
CA PHE A 112 -3.26 -6.77 21.33
C PHE A 112 -2.19 -7.66 21.99
N GLY A 113 -1.35 -8.32 21.18
CA GLY A 113 -0.26 -9.17 21.68
C GLY A 113 -0.68 -10.56 22.15
N VAL A 114 -1.98 -10.85 22.22
CA VAL A 114 -2.52 -12.17 22.55
C VAL A 114 -2.68 -13.00 21.28
N THR A 115 -2.26 -14.26 21.36
CA THR A 115 -2.38 -15.25 20.28
C THR A 115 -3.21 -16.42 20.78
N GLY A 116 -4.08 -16.96 19.93
CA GLY A 116 -4.95 -18.09 20.27
C GLY A 116 -6.32 -17.91 19.64
N GLU A 117 -6.78 -18.94 18.94
CA GLU A 117 -8.13 -18.97 18.40
C GLU A 117 -9.16 -18.97 19.54
N GLY A 118 -10.24 -18.22 19.38
CA GLY A 118 -11.29 -18.11 20.42
C GLY A 118 -10.94 -17.26 21.64
N SER A 119 -9.71 -16.73 21.76
CA SER A 119 -9.34 -15.85 22.88
C SER A 119 -10.16 -14.56 22.91
N ASP A 120 -10.33 -13.96 24.09
CA ASP A 120 -11.07 -12.70 24.29
C ASP A 120 -10.55 -11.56 23.42
N ALA A 121 -9.26 -11.56 23.11
CA ALA A 121 -8.67 -10.59 22.19
C ALA A 121 -9.19 -10.77 20.75
N ILE A 122 -9.35 -12.00 20.28
CA ILE A 122 -9.93 -12.28 18.97
C ILE A 122 -11.41 -11.91 18.93
N GLN A 123 -12.14 -12.16 20.01
CA GLN A 123 -13.54 -11.75 20.10
C GLN A 123 -13.70 -10.23 20.10
N ARG A 124 -12.82 -9.50 20.82
CA ARG A 124 -12.76 -8.04 20.73
C ARG A 124 -12.44 -7.55 19.31
N LYS A 125 -11.48 -8.18 18.62
CA LYS A 125 -11.16 -7.85 17.22
C LYS A 125 -12.37 -8.07 16.31
N ARG A 126 -13.05 -9.20 16.46
CA ARG A 126 -14.28 -9.54 15.72
C ARG A 126 -15.35 -8.47 15.93
N LYS A 127 -15.66 -8.15 17.19
CA LYS A 127 -16.68 -7.16 17.53
C LYS A 127 -16.39 -5.79 16.89
N ILE A 128 -15.14 -5.31 16.98
CA ILE A 128 -14.76 -4.05 16.33
C ILE A 128 -14.99 -4.10 14.81
N LEU A 129 -14.68 -5.22 14.16
CA LEU A 129 -14.90 -5.38 12.72
C LEU A 129 -16.39 -5.46 12.37
N GLU A 130 -17.20 -6.14 13.18
CA GLU A 130 -18.65 -6.21 13.04
C GLU A 130 -19.29 -4.83 13.19
N ASP A 131 -18.85 -4.04 14.19
CA ASP A 131 -19.27 -2.64 14.40
C ASP A 131 -18.85 -1.72 13.23
N GLU A 132 -17.82 -2.11 12.48
CA GLU A 132 -17.43 -1.43 11.23
C GLU A 132 -18.26 -1.85 10.01
N GLY A 133 -19.06 -2.92 10.12
CA GLY A 133 -19.87 -3.47 9.04
C GLY A 133 -19.23 -4.65 8.28
N VAL A 134 -18.17 -5.25 8.82
CA VAL A 134 -17.54 -6.45 8.23
C VAL A 134 -18.40 -7.67 8.51
N ARG A 135 -18.70 -8.45 7.47
CA ARG A 135 -19.44 -9.70 7.58
C ARG A 135 -18.52 -10.89 7.82
N PHE A 136 -19.02 -11.88 8.55
CA PHE A 136 -18.32 -13.14 8.80
C PHE A 136 -19.17 -14.33 8.35
N GLU A 137 -18.54 -15.28 7.67
CA GLU A 137 -19.11 -16.54 7.17
C GLU A 137 -18.23 -17.69 7.66
N ASP A 138 -18.80 -18.71 8.31
CA ASP A 138 -18.09 -19.88 8.83
C ASP A 138 -16.83 -19.53 9.66
N GLY A 139 -16.93 -18.48 10.48
CA GLY A 139 -15.83 -18.00 11.33
C GLY A 139 -14.73 -17.23 10.59
N ARG A 140 -14.88 -16.98 9.29
CA ARG A 140 -13.96 -16.23 8.43
C ARG A 140 -14.58 -14.92 7.97
N VAL A 141 -13.76 -13.94 7.59
CA VAL A 141 -14.28 -12.72 6.98
C VAL A 141 -14.87 -13.05 5.61
N ALA A 142 -16.08 -12.56 5.33
CA ALA A 142 -16.78 -12.77 4.07
C ALA A 142 -15.97 -12.19 2.89
N HIS A 143 -16.03 -12.83 1.72
CA HIS A 143 -15.13 -12.49 0.61
C HIS A 143 -15.36 -11.07 0.08
N GLU A 144 -16.61 -10.60 0.10
CA GLU A 144 -17.02 -9.25 -0.28
C GLU A 144 -16.44 -8.17 0.63
N SER A 145 -16.08 -8.52 1.87
CA SER A 145 -15.47 -7.61 2.82
C SER A 145 -13.95 -7.48 2.61
N VAL A 146 -13.35 -8.28 1.72
CA VAL A 146 -11.92 -8.24 1.44
C VAL A 146 -11.57 -7.11 0.45
N PHE A 147 -10.69 -6.22 0.87
CA PHE A 147 -10.09 -5.14 0.10
C PHE A 147 -8.67 -5.51 -0.33
N ASP A 148 -8.43 -5.48 -1.63
CA ASP A 148 -7.13 -5.73 -2.21
C ASP A 148 -6.25 -4.47 -2.16
N ALA A 149 -5.40 -4.38 -1.13
CA ALA A 149 -4.49 -3.25 -0.97
C ALA A 149 -3.49 -3.09 -2.12
N SER A 150 -3.22 -4.16 -2.89
CA SER A 150 -2.26 -4.09 -4.01
C SER A 150 -2.78 -3.24 -5.17
N LYS A 151 -4.11 -3.16 -5.33
CA LYS A 151 -4.76 -2.30 -6.34
C LYS A 151 -4.82 -0.84 -5.91
N ALA A 152 -4.71 -0.59 -4.60
CA ALA A 152 -4.71 0.75 -4.03
C ALA A 152 -3.31 1.36 -3.90
N ALA A 153 -2.30 0.75 -4.54
CA ALA A 153 -0.88 1.01 -4.29
C ALA A 153 -0.54 2.52 -4.24
N PRO A 154 0.24 2.98 -3.25
CA PRO A 154 0.81 4.32 -3.29
C PRO A 154 1.81 4.41 -4.44
N ALA A 155 1.69 5.44 -5.27
CA ALA A 155 2.71 5.78 -6.27
C ALA A 155 4.01 6.15 -5.54
N GLY A 156 4.90 5.20 -5.25
CA GLY A 156 6.16 5.52 -4.58
C GLY A 156 6.91 4.36 -3.95
N GLY A 157 7.83 3.77 -4.73
CA GLY A 157 9.10 3.24 -4.25
C GLY A 157 9.07 1.93 -3.46
N ALA A 158 9.55 0.86 -4.10
CA ALA A 158 9.84 -0.42 -3.47
C ALA A 158 10.68 -0.25 -2.18
N PRO A 159 10.34 -0.98 -1.10
CA PRO A 159 11.09 -0.97 0.14
C PRO A 159 12.44 -1.67 -0.08
N PRO A 160 13.46 -1.29 0.69
CA PRO A 160 14.75 -1.97 0.62
C PRO A 160 14.55 -3.45 0.90
N ARG A 161 15.05 -4.30 0.01
CA ARG A 161 15.13 -5.75 0.25
C ARG A 161 16.03 -5.92 1.47
N SER A 162 15.47 -6.34 2.61
CA SER A 162 16.28 -6.77 3.75
C SER A 162 17.18 -7.91 3.27
N PRO A 163 18.51 -7.87 3.49
CA PRO A 163 19.36 -9.00 3.17
C PRO A 163 18.89 -10.17 4.03
N ILE A 164 18.42 -11.22 3.36
CA ILE A 164 18.18 -12.51 3.98
C ILE A 164 19.54 -12.94 4.52
N ALA A 165 19.74 -12.80 5.83
CA ALA A 165 20.88 -13.39 6.51
C ALA A 165 20.75 -14.91 6.32
N LYS A 166 21.58 -15.45 5.42
CA LYS A 166 21.77 -16.89 5.30
C LYS A 166 22.33 -17.35 6.65
N ARG A 167 21.50 -18.01 7.47
CA ARG A 167 21.99 -18.78 8.61
C ARG A 167 22.86 -19.89 8.04
N GLN A 168 24.16 -19.82 8.36
CA GLN A 168 25.06 -20.97 8.32
C GLN A 168 24.72 -21.90 9.48
#